data_AF-A0A3A6T3G9-F1
#
_entry.id   AF-A0A3A6T3G9-F1
#
_cell.length_a   1.000
_cell.length_b   1.000
_cell.length_c   1.000
_cell.angle_alpha   90.00
_cell.angle_beta   90.00
_cell.angle_gamma   90.00
#
_symmetry.space_group_name_H-M   'P 1'
#
loop_
_entity.id
_entity.type
_entity.pdbx_description
1 polymer ?
#
loop_
_entity_poly.entity_id
_entity_poly.type
_entity_poly.pdbx_seq_one_letter_code
_entity_poly.pdbx_strand_id
1 'polypeptide(L)'
;MILKLKIPDLSDSVCPECRPTVETLQQTIVELSERVQILEDEIKELNTDPDNDENGSNKGKSSKRKGKRSKTANLQIHNEKVIEPEAHIPSNAQFIGYKTFVVQNIEINNINTCYKMARYRLADGSIVSGQLPAELKGSHFGTTLRTYVLYQHHYCQVTQSLLLEQLREWGVDISAGQLNRLLS
;
A
#
# COMPACT_ATOMS: atom_id res chain seq x y z
N MET A 1 13.45 2.53 24.70
CA MET A 1 14.74 1.84 24.93
C MET A 1 15.14 1.20 23.61
N ILE A 2 15.97 1.88 22.80
CA ILE A 2 16.52 1.26 21.59
C ILE A 2 17.61 0.31 22.06
N LEU A 3 17.42 -0.98 21.81
CA LEU A 3 18.40 -2.02 22.12
C LEU A 3 19.66 -1.73 21.29
N LYS A 4 20.73 -1.26 21.93
CA LYS A 4 22.07 -1.27 21.33
C LYS A 4 22.46 -2.73 21.11
N LEU A 5 22.17 -3.26 19.93
CA LEU A 5 22.68 -4.55 19.49
C LEU A 5 24.20 -4.46 19.44
N LYS A 6 24.85 -5.05 20.44
CA LYS A 6 26.30 -5.17 20.48
C LYS A 6 26.69 -6.19 19.41
N ILE A 7 27.21 -5.71 18.29
CA ILE A 7 27.64 -6.56 17.18
C ILE A 7 28.77 -7.46 17.70
N PRO A 8 28.63 -8.79 17.65
CA PRO A 8 29.69 -9.71 18.05
C PRO A 8 30.90 -9.53 17.13
N ASP A 9 32.09 -9.51 17.71
CA ASP A 9 33.32 -9.59 16.91
C ASP A 9 33.46 -11.00 16.36
N LEU A 10 33.27 -11.15 15.05
CA LEU A 10 33.32 -12.44 14.35
C LEU A 10 34.69 -12.70 13.70
N SER A 11 35.65 -11.79 13.84
CA SER A 11 36.98 -11.85 13.20
C SER A 11 37.74 -13.15 13.53
N ASP A 12 37.54 -13.70 14.73
CA ASP A 12 38.20 -14.92 15.21
C ASP A 12 37.58 -16.23 14.68
N SER A 13 36.35 -16.19 14.17
CA SER A 13 35.59 -17.39 13.74
C SER A 13 35.57 -17.64 12.23
N VAL A 14 36.31 -16.82 11.46
CA VAL A 14 36.22 -16.76 10.00
C VAL A 14 37.54 -17.20 9.35
N CYS A 15 37.43 -17.91 8.23
CA CYS A 15 38.57 -18.34 7.40
C CYS A 15 39.48 -17.14 7.06
N PRO A 16 40.83 -17.28 7.12
CA PRO A 16 41.77 -16.18 6.90
C PRO A 16 41.57 -15.41 5.58
N GLU A 17 41.06 -16.07 4.54
CA GLU A 17 40.75 -15.42 3.24
C GLU A 17 39.57 -14.44 3.32
N CYS A 18 38.64 -14.65 4.25
CA CYS A 18 37.42 -13.86 4.39
C CYS A 18 37.51 -12.78 5.48
N ARG A 19 38.54 -12.82 6.34
CA ARG A 19 38.78 -11.83 7.41
C ARG A 19 38.78 -10.36 6.95
N PRO A 20 39.52 -9.95 5.89
CA PRO A 20 39.55 -8.54 5.49
C PRO A 20 38.18 -8.04 5.00
N THR A 21 37.40 -8.93 4.38
CA THR A 21 36.02 -8.65 3.93
C THR A 21 35.07 -8.50 5.12
N VAL A 22 35.23 -9.33 6.15
CA VAL A 22 34.42 -9.24 7.37
C VAL A 22 34.73 -7.97 8.15
N GLU A 23 36.01 -7.59 8.26
CA GLU A 23 36.42 -6.34 8.91
C GLU A 23 35.86 -5.11 8.19
N THR A 24 35.92 -5.08 6.86
CA THR A 24 35.36 -3.97 6.05
C THR A 24 33.84 -3.90 6.16
N LEU A 25 33.14 -5.04 6.18
CA LEU A 25 31.70 -5.09 6.41
C LEU A 25 31.33 -4.62 7.82
N GLN A 26 32.06 -5.03 8.85
CA GLN A 26 31.85 -4.56 10.22
C GLN A 26 32.05 -3.05 10.34
N GLN A 27 33.08 -2.49 9.70
CA GLN A 27 33.30 -1.03 9.64
C GLN A 27 32.14 -0.31 8.96
N THR A 28 31.67 -0.84 7.83
CA THR A 28 30.55 -0.26 7.07
C THR A 28 29.25 -0.28 7.89
N ILE A 29 29.00 -1.35 8.63
CA ILE A 29 27.81 -1.47 9.50
C ILE A 29 27.85 -0.42 10.60
N VAL A 30 29.01 -0.19 11.23
CA VAL A 30 29.18 0.85 12.26
C VAL A 30 28.90 2.23 11.66
N GLU A 31 29.52 2.57 10.54
CA GLU A 31 29.32 3.86 9.85
C GLU A 31 27.85 4.10 9.47
N LEU A 32 27.20 3.10 8.89
CA LEU A 32 25.77 3.19 8.54
C LEU A 32 24.89 3.34 9.78
N SER A 33 25.21 2.65 10.88
CA SER A 33 24.44 2.75 12.12
C SER A 33 24.52 4.13 12.75
N GLU A 34 25.69 4.78 12.70
CA GLU A 34 25.87 6.16 13.18
C GLU A 34 25.08 7.16 12.33
N ARG A 35 25.11 6.99 11.01
CA ARG A 35 24.37 7.85 10.08
C ARG A 35 22.86 7.74 10.25
N VAL A 36 22.35 6.55 10.53
CA VAL A 36 20.92 6.33 10.83
C VAL A 36 20.54 7.06 12.12
N GLN A 37 21.35 6.94 13.17
CA GLN A 37 21.06 7.61 14.45
C GLN A 37 20.99 9.14 14.31
N ILE A 38 21.91 9.74 13.54
CA ILE A 38 21.91 11.18 13.27
C ILE A 38 20.63 11.62 12.55
N LEU A 39 20.22 10.88 11.51
CA LEU A 39 19.02 11.19 10.74
C LEU A 39 17.74 11.04 11.59
N GLU A 40 17.70 10.03 12.47
CA GLU A 40 16.58 9.85 13.39
C GLU A 40 16.47 11.00 14.40
N ASP A 41 17.60 11.49 14.92
CA ASP A 41 17.64 12.63 15.83
C ASP A 41 17.25 13.94 15.13
N GLU A 42 17.70 14.16 13.88
CA GLU A 42 17.31 15.32 13.07
C GLU A 42 15.81 15.33 12.75
N ILE A 43 15.23 14.17 12.41
CA ILE A 43 13.78 14.03 12.21
C ILE A 43 13.01 14.34 13.50
N LYS A 44 13.53 13.95 14.65
CA LYS A 44 12.88 14.21 15.94
C LYS A 44 12.90 15.70 16.28
N GLU A 45 14.00 16.38 16.01
CA GLU A 45 14.15 17.83 16.22
C GLU A 45 13.24 18.64 15.27
N LEU A 46 13.16 18.25 14.00
CA LEU A 46 12.29 18.90 13.02
C LEU A 46 10.78 18.67 13.25
N ASN A 47 10.41 17.63 14.00
CA ASN A 47 9.00 17.31 14.33
C ASN A 47 8.54 17.81 15.71
N THR A 48 9.42 18.41 16.50
CA THR A 48 9.05 19.11 17.74
C THR A 48 8.80 20.59 17.46
N ASP A 49 7.59 20.92 17.00
CA ASP A 49 7.07 22.29 17.06
C ASP A 49 6.73 22.64 18.53
N PRO A 50 7.18 23.77 19.09
CA PRO A 50 6.69 24.27 20.36
C PRO A 50 5.38 25.03 20.14
N ASP A 51 4.25 24.44 20.53
CA ASP A 51 2.98 25.17 20.63
C ASP A 51 2.89 25.87 21.99
N ASN A 52 3.04 27.19 21.98
CA ASN A 52 2.22 28.20 22.69
C ASN A 52 3.03 29.46 23.01
N ASP A 53 2.64 30.58 22.41
CA ASP A 53 2.30 31.74 23.24
C ASP A 53 1.34 32.70 22.53
N GLU A 54 0.36 33.18 23.28
CA GLU A 54 -0.63 34.13 22.86
C GLU A 54 -0.04 35.55 22.71
N ASN A 55 -0.63 36.28 21.76
CA ASN A 55 -0.79 37.74 21.74
C ASN A 55 0.43 38.62 21.38
N GLY A 56 0.33 39.32 20.24
CA GLY A 56 1.29 40.37 19.87
C GLY A 56 1.12 40.85 18.44
N SER A 57 0.32 41.88 18.25
CA SER A 57 0.19 42.65 17.00
C SER A 57 1.54 43.12 16.47
N ASN A 58 1.92 42.73 15.24
CA ASN A 58 2.73 43.61 14.39
C ASN A 58 2.67 43.29 12.90
N LYS A 59 2.48 44.34 12.09
CA LYS A 59 2.50 44.32 10.62
C LYS A 59 3.91 43.96 10.14
N GLY A 60 4.06 42.74 9.60
CA GLY A 60 5.25 42.30 8.88
C GLY A 60 4.83 41.55 7.62
N LYS A 61 5.47 41.87 6.49
CA LYS A 61 5.20 41.28 5.16
C LYS A 61 5.15 39.75 5.23
N SER A 62 3.94 39.22 5.19
CA SER A 62 3.68 37.78 5.17
C SER A 62 4.19 37.18 3.85
N SER A 63 5.25 36.39 3.94
CA SER A 63 5.58 35.42 2.91
C SER A 63 4.34 34.54 2.72
N LYS A 64 3.85 34.43 1.48
CA LYS A 64 2.71 33.57 1.13
C LYS A 64 3.05 32.12 1.52
N ARG A 65 2.69 31.71 2.74
CA ARG A 65 2.59 30.30 3.12
C ARG A 65 1.65 29.67 2.10
N LYS A 66 2.15 28.73 1.29
CA LYS A 66 1.32 27.93 0.37
C LYS A 66 0.23 27.29 1.24
N GLY A 67 -1.01 27.74 1.07
CA GLY A 67 -2.15 27.22 1.81
C GLY A 67 -2.24 25.70 1.61
N LYS A 68 -2.51 24.97 2.70
CA LYS A 68 -2.75 23.53 2.67
C LYS A 68 -3.86 23.25 1.65
N ARG A 69 -3.54 22.48 0.61
CA ARG A 69 -4.53 22.09 -0.42
C ARG A 69 -5.70 21.40 0.26
N SER A 70 -6.92 21.81 -0.09
CA SER A 70 -8.13 21.07 0.33
C SER A 70 -8.09 19.67 -0.27
N LYS A 71 -8.12 18.64 0.60
CA LYS A 71 -8.01 17.23 0.21
C LYS A 71 -9.22 16.75 -0.62
N THR A 72 -10.36 17.42 -0.51
CA THR A 72 -11.63 16.98 -1.10
C THR A 72 -12.11 17.85 -2.27
N ALA A 73 -11.49 19.01 -2.51
CA ALA A 73 -12.00 19.99 -3.48
C ALA A 73 -12.07 19.49 -4.94
N ASN A 74 -11.21 18.54 -5.32
CA ASN A 74 -11.10 18.05 -6.70
C ASN A 74 -11.33 16.52 -6.80
N LEU A 75 -12.04 15.92 -5.83
CA LEU A 75 -12.35 14.49 -5.89
C LEU A 75 -13.53 14.24 -6.85
N GLN A 76 -13.42 13.21 -7.68
CA GLN A 76 -14.56 12.70 -8.44
C GLN A 76 -15.57 12.08 -7.47
N ILE A 77 -16.80 12.59 -7.48
CA ILE A 77 -17.89 12.04 -6.68
C ILE A 77 -18.58 10.94 -7.49
N HIS A 78 -18.46 9.70 -7.01
CA HIS A 78 -19.06 8.54 -7.66
C HIS A 78 -20.50 8.30 -7.22
N ASN A 79 -20.86 8.73 -6.00
CA ASN A 79 -22.19 8.58 -5.43
C ASN A 79 -22.51 9.80 -4.57
N GLU A 80 -23.73 10.33 -4.69
CA GLU A 80 -24.26 11.43 -3.88
C GLU A 80 -25.50 10.96 -3.12
N LYS A 81 -25.57 11.31 -1.83
CA LYS A 81 -26.71 10.99 -0.96
C LYS A 81 -27.09 12.24 -0.19
N VAL A 82 -28.35 12.63 -0.30
CA VAL A 82 -28.93 13.68 0.55
C VAL A 82 -29.37 13.04 1.86
N ILE A 83 -28.95 13.63 2.97
CA ILE A 83 -29.36 13.22 4.31
C ILE A 83 -30.27 14.31 4.84
N GLU A 84 -31.56 13.99 4.98
CA GLU A 84 -32.53 14.88 5.60
C GLU A 84 -32.39 14.83 7.13
N PRO A 85 -32.66 15.93 7.85
CA PRO A 85 -32.71 15.92 9.30
C PRO A 85 -33.74 14.91 9.81
N GLU A 86 -33.35 14.03 10.75
CA GLU A 86 -34.28 13.10 11.41
C GLU A 86 -35.28 13.83 12.35
N ALA A 87 -34.90 15.02 12.82
CA ALA A 87 -35.74 15.82 13.70
C ALA A 87 -36.95 16.41 12.94
N HIS A 88 -38.07 16.57 13.65
CA HIS A 88 -39.25 17.22 13.10
C HIS A 88 -38.93 18.67 12.69
N ILE A 89 -39.05 18.94 11.38
CA ILE A 89 -38.87 20.27 10.81
C ILE A 89 -40.18 21.04 10.98
N PRO A 90 -40.20 22.16 11.72
CA PRO A 90 -41.42 22.95 11.89
C PRO A 90 -41.89 23.54 10.54
N SER A 91 -43.20 23.71 10.38
CA SER A 91 -43.82 24.09 9.09
C SER A 91 -43.41 25.47 8.56
N ASN A 92 -42.89 26.34 9.44
CA ASN A 92 -42.36 27.66 9.07
C ASN A 92 -40.86 27.64 8.75
N ALA A 93 -40.19 26.49 8.78
CA ALA A 93 -38.79 26.38 8.42
C ALA A 93 -38.59 26.58 6.90
N GLN A 94 -37.47 27.22 6.56
CA GLN A 94 -37.07 27.44 5.17
C GLN A 94 -35.81 26.63 4.87
N PHE A 95 -35.77 26.03 3.68
CA PHE A 95 -34.59 25.34 3.18
C PHE A 95 -33.53 26.36 2.75
N ILE A 96 -32.32 26.26 3.32
CA ILE A 96 -31.20 27.19 3.05
C ILE A 96 -30.19 26.59 2.06
N GLY A 97 -30.12 25.26 1.95
CA GLY A 97 -29.16 24.55 1.10
C GLY A 97 -28.54 23.34 1.79
N TYR A 98 -27.57 22.73 1.12
CA TYR A 98 -26.83 21.57 1.65
C TYR A 98 -25.47 21.99 2.20
N LYS A 99 -25.07 21.38 3.32
CA LYS A 99 -23.68 21.37 3.77
C LYS A 99 -23.01 20.11 3.26
N THR A 100 -22.10 20.25 2.31
CA THR A 100 -21.40 19.10 1.70
C THR A 100 -20.37 18.50 2.64
N PHE A 101 -20.40 17.18 2.78
CA PHE A 101 -19.38 16.39 3.48
C PHE A 101 -18.95 15.22 2.59
N VAL A 102 -17.68 15.21 2.16
CA VAL A 102 -17.17 14.21 1.22
C VAL A 102 -16.35 13.18 1.98
N VAL A 103 -16.72 11.90 1.84
CA VAL A 103 -15.98 10.75 2.37
C VAL A 103 -15.34 9.99 1.23
N GLN A 104 -14.05 9.69 1.34
CA GLN A 104 -13.33 8.82 0.41
C GLN A 104 -13.29 7.41 0.99
N ASN A 105 -13.73 6.42 0.21
CA ASN A 105 -13.74 5.02 0.60
C ASN A 105 -13.01 4.16 -0.44
N ILE A 106 -12.66 2.93 -0.06
CA ILE A 106 -12.12 1.91 -0.96
C ILE A 106 -13.03 0.68 -0.91
N GLU A 107 -13.26 0.07 -2.07
CA GLU A 107 -14.00 -1.19 -2.20
C GLU A 107 -13.04 -2.24 -2.74
N ILE A 108 -12.89 -3.36 -2.03
CA ILE A 108 -12.01 -4.47 -2.42
C ILE A 108 -12.89 -5.68 -2.65
N ASN A 109 -12.93 -6.15 -3.90
CA ASN A 109 -13.75 -7.27 -4.33
C ASN A 109 -12.94 -8.25 -5.18
N ASN A 110 -13.16 -9.55 -4.96
CA ASN A 110 -12.75 -10.58 -5.92
C ASN A 110 -13.76 -10.65 -7.09
N ILE A 111 -13.26 -10.63 -8.32
CA ILE A 111 -14.07 -10.71 -9.55
C ILE A 111 -13.67 -11.94 -10.34
N ASN A 112 -14.60 -12.90 -10.46
CA ASN A 112 -14.38 -14.16 -11.18
C ASN A 112 -15.00 -14.13 -12.58
N THR A 113 -14.21 -14.41 -13.62
CA THR A 113 -14.69 -14.50 -15.01
C THR A 113 -14.65 -15.94 -15.50
N CYS A 114 -15.80 -16.49 -15.91
CA CYS A 114 -15.89 -17.83 -16.49
C CYS A 114 -15.76 -17.78 -18.02
N TYR A 115 -14.62 -18.22 -18.54
CA TYR A 115 -14.39 -18.35 -19.98
C TYR A 115 -14.94 -19.68 -20.49
N LYS A 116 -16.01 -19.64 -21.29
CA LYS A 116 -16.57 -20.81 -21.96
C LYS A 116 -15.99 -20.94 -23.37
N MET A 117 -15.11 -21.91 -23.57
CA MET A 117 -14.47 -22.15 -24.87
C MET A 117 -15.37 -23.02 -25.74
N ALA A 118 -15.94 -22.43 -26.79
CA ALA A 118 -16.75 -23.18 -27.76
C ALA A 118 -15.90 -24.24 -28.47
N ARG A 119 -16.49 -25.40 -28.75
CA ARG A 119 -15.85 -26.50 -29.47
C ARG A 119 -16.79 -26.97 -30.57
N TYR A 120 -16.28 -27.08 -31.78
CA TYR A 120 -17.03 -27.50 -32.96
C TYR A 120 -16.33 -28.69 -33.61
N ARG A 121 -17.13 -29.67 -34.05
CA ARG A 121 -16.67 -30.75 -34.91
C ARG A 121 -16.90 -30.34 -36.36
N LEU A 122 -15.87 -30.45 -37.19
CA LEU A 122 -15.92 -30.14 -38.61
C LEU A 122 -16.42 -31.36 -39.40
N ALA A 123 -16.75 -31.14 -40.68
CA ALA A 123 -17.24 -32.20 -41.57
C ALA A 123 -16.23 -33.33 -41.79
N ASP A 124 -14.93 -33.04 -41.67
CA ASP A 124 -13.83 -34.00 -41.75
C ASP A 124 -13.57 -34.78 -40.44
N GLY A 125 -14.35 -34.49 -39.39
CA GLY A 125 -14.22 -35.10 -38.07
C GLY A 125 -13.22 -34.40 -37.13
N SER A 126 -12.48 -33.39 -37.61
CA SER A 126 -11.57 -32.61 -36.76
C SER A 126 -12.33 -31.71 -35.77
N ILE A 127 -11.66 -31.30 -34.67
CA ILE A 127 -12.26 -30.43 -33.65
C ILE A 127 -11.51 -29.10 -33.61
N VAL A 128 -12.25 -28.00 -33.79
CA VAL A 128 -11.75 -26.64 -33.54
C VAL A 128 -12.33 -26.13 -32.23
N SER A 129 -11.48 -25.50 -31.42
CA SER A 129 -11.84 -24.96 -30.11
C SER A 129 -11.46 -23.48 -30.02
N GLY A 130 -12.32 -22.68 -29.40
CA GLY A 130 -11.99 -21.30 -29.02
C GLY A 130 -10.74 -21.27 -28.15
N GLN A 131 -9.97 -20.19 -28.21
CA GLN A 131 -8.71 -20.05 -27.48
C GLN A 131 -8.85 -19.03 -26.36
N LEU A 132 -8.22 -19.29 -25.22
CA LEU A 132 -8.06 -18.29 -24.18
C LEU A 132 -7.14 -17.16 -24.66
N PRO A 133 -7.36 -15.91 -24.20
CA PRO A 133 -6.38 -14.85 -24.34
C PRO A 133 -5.00 -15.30 -23.90
N ALA A 134 -3.95 -14.87 -24.61
CA ALA A 134 -2.58 -15.34 -24.37
C ALA A 134 -2.11 -15.10 -22.93
N GLU A 135 -2.54 -13.98 -22.33
CA GLU A 135 -2.21 -13.55 -20.96
C GLU A 135 -2.74 -14.51 -19.88
N LEU A 136 -3.80 -15.26 -20.17
CA LEU A 136 -4.44 -16.19 -19.23
C LEU A 136 -3.95 -17.63 -19.39
N LYS A 137 -3.13 -17.92 -20.41
CA LYS A 137 -2.65 -19.28 -20.66
C LYS A 137 -1.81 -19.77 -19.47
N GLY A 138 -2.26 -20.85 -18.84
CA GLY A 138 -1.55 -21.53 -17.76
C GLY A 138 -1.78 -20.94 -16.36
N SER A 139 -2.63 -19.93 -16.20
CA SER A 139 -2.96 -19.35 -14.89
C SER A 139 -4.46 -19.24 -14.67
N HIS A 140 -4.90 -19.65 -13.48
CA HIS A 140 -6.27 -19.41 -13.00
C HIS A 140 -6.43 -18.04 -12.32
N PHE A 141 -5.32 -17.33 -12.09
CA PHE A 141 -5.31 -15.98 -11.52
C PHE A 141 -5.09 -14.97 -12.63
N GLY A 142 -5.95 -13.96 -12.69
CA GLY A 142 -5.86 -12.88 -13.69
C GLY A 142 -4.63 -12.01 -13.50
N THR A 143 -4.21 -11.32 -14.56
CA THR A 143 -3.00 -10.50 -14.59
C THR A 143 -2.96 -9.47 -13.46
N THR A 144 -4.06 -8.74 -13.24
CA THR A 144 -4.16 -7.73 -12.17
C THR A 144 -3.88 -8.30 -10.78
N LEU A 145 -4.48 -9.44 -10.45
CA LEU A 145 -4.28 -10.10 -9.16
C LEU A 145 -2.84 -10.57 -9.00
N ARG A 146 -2.26 -11.15 -10.05
CA ARG A 146 -0.85 -11.60 -10.04
C ARG A 146 0.10 -10.42 -9.83
N THR A 147 -0.10 -9.32 -10.55
CA THR A 147 0.70 -8.11 -10.41
C THR A 147 0.58 -7.54 -8.99
N TYR A 148 -0.62 -7.50 -8.42
CA TYR A 148 -0.83 -7.08 -7.03
C TYR A 148 -0.04 -7.96 -6.05
N VAL A 149 -0.18 -9.29 -6.15
CA VAL A 149 0.50 -10.25 -5.28
C VAL A 149 2.02 -10.11 -5.34
N LEU A 150 2.59 -10.01 -6.54
CA LEU A 150 4.01 -9.79 -6.75
C LEU A 150 4.47 -8.45 -6.15
N TYR A 151 3.69 -7.39 -6.34
CA TYR A 151 4.00 -6.08 -5.80
C TYR A 151 4.03 -6.10 -4.27
N GLN A 152 3.00 -6.68 -3.64
CA GLN A 152 2.92 -6.77 -2.19
C GLN A 152 4.09 -7.55 -1.58
N HIS A 153 4.44 -8.68 -2.18
CA HIS A 153 5.53 -9.51 -1.66
C HIS A 153 6.91 -8.88 -1.89
N HIS A 154 7.22 -8.47 -3.12
CA HIS A 154 8.58 -8.02 -3.46
C HIS A 154 8.87 -6.56 -3.11
N TYR A 155 7.89 -5.66 -3.25
CA TYR A 155 8.11 -4.24 -3.00
C TYR A 155 7.64 -3.84 -1.60
N CYS A 156 6.47 -4.30 -1.17
CA CYS A 156 5.94 -3.98 0.16
C CYS A 156 6.42 -4.94 1.25
N GLN A 157 7.20 -5.97 0.91
CA GLN A 157 7.76 -6.94 1.86
C GLN A 157 6.70 -7.62 2.73
N VAL A 158 5.48 -7.78 2.20
CA VAL A 158 4.41 -8.52 2.88
C VAL A 158 4.79 -10.00 2.89
N THR A 159 4.79 -10.61 4.06
CA THR A 159 5.13 -12.03 4.20
C THR A 159 4.12 -12.91 3.46
N GLN A 160 4.57 -14.04 2.94
CA GLN A 160 3.69 -14.98 2.22
C GLN A 160 2.51 -15.46 3.07
N SER A 161 2.69 -15.64 4.38
CA SER A 161 1.61 -16.04 5.29
C SER A 161 0.53 -14.96 5.42
N LEU A 162 0.93 -13.70 5.63
CA LEU A 162 0.01 -12.58 5.76
C LEU A 162 -0.71 -12.30 4.43
N LEU A 163 0.01 -12.40 3.31
CA LEU A 163 -0.57 -12.23 1.98
C LEU A 163 -1.59 -13.34 1.69
N LEU A 164 -1.31 -14.58 2.08
CA LEU A 164 -2.25 -15.70 1.93
C LEU A 164 -3.54 -15.48 2.72
N GLU A 165 -3.43 -15.03 3.96
CA GLU A 165 -4.57 -14.69 4.83
C GLU A 165 -5.41 -13.57 4.21
N GLN A 166 -4.77 -12.45 3.86
CA GLN A 166 -5.42 -11.29 3.23
C GLN A 166 -6.18 -11.67 1.95
N LEU A 167 -5.57 -12.45 1.06
CA LEU A 167 -6.21 -12.87 -0.19
C LEU A 167 -7.47 -13.72 0.07
N ARG A 168 -7.42 -14.60 1.08
CA ARG A 168 -8.57 -15.44 1.46
C ARG A 168 -9.69 -14.65 2.10
N GLU A 169 -9.37 -13.66 2.93
CA GLU A 169 -10.35 -12.72 3.48
C GLU A 169 -11.09 -11.96 2.37
N TRP A 170 -10.39 -11.64 1.27
CA TRP A 170 -11.00 -11.02 0.09
C TRP A 170 -11.72 -12.02 -0.83
N GLY A 171 -11.83 -13.29 -0.42
CA GLY A 171 -12.54 -14.33 -1.16
C GLY A 171 -11.78 -14.90 -2.36
N VAL A 172 -10.45 -14.73 -2.41
CA VAL A 172 -9.60 -15.39 -3.41
C VAL A 172 -9.32 -16.82 -2.94
N ASP A 173 -9.79 -17.80 -3.71
CA ASP A 173 -9.51 -19.21 -3.44
C ASP A 173 -8.10 -19.58 -3.92
N ILE A 174 -7.14 -19.53 -3.00
CA ILE A 174 -5.73 -19.82 -3.27
C ILE A 174 -5.10 -20.65 -2.15
N SER A 175 -4.34 -21.67 -2.55
CA SER A 175 -3.49 -22.46 -1.66
C SER A 175 -2.11 -21.83 -1.46
N ALA A 176 -1.46 -22.17 -0.34
CA ALA A 176 -0.08 -21.72 -0.08
C ALA A 176 0.89 -22.12 -1.21
N GLY A 177 0.72 -23.31 -1.79
CA GLY A 177 1.55 -23.80 -2.90
C GLY A 177 1.32 -23.04 -4.21
N GLN A 178 0.07 -22.66 -4.50
CA GLN A 178 -0.23 -21.78 -5.64
C GLN A 178 0.34 -20.38 -5.44
N LEU A 179 0.23 -19.83 -4.23
CA LEU A 179 0.85 -18.54 -3.89
C LEU A 179 2.36 -18.62 -4.06
N ASN A 180 2.99 -19.69 -3.57
CA ASN A 180 4.43 -19.90 -3.76
C ASN A 180 4.81 -19.90 -5.24
N ARG A 181 4.04 -20.60 -6.09
CA ARG A 181 4.27 -20.62 -7.54
C ARG A 181 4.06 -19.25 -8.21
N LEU A 182 3.22 -18.39 -7.65
CA LEU A 182 3.07 -17.01 -8.14
C LEU A 182 4.25 -16.12 -7.76
N LEU A 183 4.92 -16.42 -6.64
CA LEU A 183 6.05 -15.65 -6.10
C LEU A 183 7.43 -16.17 -6.53
N SER A 184 7.48 -17.38 -7.10
CA SER A 184 8.69 -18.01 -7.65
C SER A 184 9.00 -17.47 -9.05
#